data_AF-A0A957CMV1-F1
#
_entry.id   AF-A0A957CMV1-F1
#
_cell.length_a   1.000
_cell.length_b   1.000
_cell.length_c   1.000
_cell.angle_alpha   90.00
_cell.angle_beta   90.00
_cell.angle_gamma   90.00
#
_symmetry.space_group_name_H-M   'P 1'
#
loop_
_entity.id
_entity.type
_entity.pdbx_description
1 polymer ?
#
loop_
_entity_poly.entity_id
_entity_poly.type
_entity_poly.pdbx_seq_one_letter_code
_entity_poly.pdbx_strand_id
1 'polypeptide(L)'
;MKNTNEYHLNLRPRETETISVAIPKDTLEALRKVASLRDMSDIALLKFYVGQGLRQDLSRLHSDHILETTAQVLSRYIQSEEELSEILREIRAAGEYKTS
;
A
#
# COMPACT_ATOMS: atom_id res chain seq x y z
N MET A 1 -24.64 21.15 -38.72
CA MET A 1 -24.71 19.74 -38.29
C MET A 1 -23.54 19.50 -37.35
N LYS A 2 -23.79 18.95 -36.15
CA LYS A 2 -22.79 18.87 -35.05
C LYS A 2 -21.70 17.86 -35.39
N ASN A 3 -20.43 18.27 -35.28
CA ASN A 3 -19.26 17.39 -35.36
C ASN A 3 -19.15 16.58 -34.06
N THR A 4 -19.41 15.28 -34.13
CA THR A 4 -19.18 14.34 -33.02
C THR A 4 -17.71 13.93 -33.06
N ASN A 5 -16.84 14.65 -32.34
CA ASN A 5 -15.48 14.18 -32.10
C ASN A 5 -15.56 12.97 -31.15
N GLU A 6 -15.38 11.77 -31.69
CA GLU A 6 -15.21 10.55 -30.90
C GLU A 6 -13.85 10.59 -30.20
N TYR A 7 -13.87 10.58 -28.87
CA TYR A 7 -12.65 10.46 -28.06
C TYR A 7 -12.26 8.98 -27.97
N HIS A 8 -11.15 8.61 -28.62
CA HIS A 8 -10.58 7.28 -28.48
C HIS A 8 -9.73 7.17 -27.21
N LEU A 9 -10.19 6.35 -26.27
CA LEU A 9 -9.45 6.02 -25.05
C LEU A 9 -8.33 5.02 -25.40
N ASN A 10 -7.12 5.54 -25.58
CA ASN A 10 -5.92 4.71 -25.80
C ASN A 10 -5.33 4.28 -24.45
N LEU A 11 -5.82 3.17 -23.91
CA LEU A 11 -5.28 2.56 -22.70
C LEU A 11 -3.96 1.85 -23.02
N ARG A 12 -2.85 2.34 -22.45
CA ARG A 12 -1.56 1.65 -22.54
C ARG A 12 -1.58 0.42 -21.62
N PRO A 13 -1.34 -0.80 -22.14
CA PRO A 13 -1.25 -1.98 -21.29
C PRO A 13 -0.05 -1.83 -20.35
N ARG A 14 -0.24 -2.22 -19.09
CA ARG A 14 0.84 -2.25 -18.09
C ARG A 14 1.66 -3.51 -18.30
N GLU A 15 2.98 -3.40 -18.13
CA GLU A 15 3.85 -4.59 -18.08
C GLU A 15 3.43 -5.49 -16.91
N THR A 16 3.31 -6.79 -17.18
CA THR A 16 2.88 -7.79 -16.20
C THR A 16 3.73 -9.05 -16.31
N GLU A 17 4.06 -9.64 -15.18
CA GLU A 17 4.71 -10.95 -15.06
C GLU A 17 3.74 -11.96 -14.43
N THR A 18 3.85 -13.23 -14.84
CA THR A 18 3.01 -14.31 -14.29
C THR A 18 3.81 -15.11 -13.26
N ILE A 19 3.27 -15.20 -12.05
CA ILE A 19 3.81 -16.03 -10.97
C ILE A 19 2.84 -17.18 -10.70
N SER A 20 3.35 -18.41 -10.66
CA SER A 20 2.57 -19.61 -10.30
C SER A 20 2.81 -19.99 -8.85
N VAL A 21 1.72 -20.18 -8.08
CA VAL A 21 1.78 -20.53 -6.65
C VAL A 21 0.85 -21.71 -6.38
N ALA A 22 1.36 -22.73 -5.69
CA ALA A 22 0.53 -23.81 -5.17
C ALA A 22 -0.18 -23.36 -3.88
N ILE A 23 -1.51 -23.51 -3.83
CA ILE A 23 -2.33 -23.12 -2.68
C ILE A 23 -2.98 -24.39 -2.10
N PRO A 24 -2.95 -24.59 -0.76
CA PRO A 24 -3.68 -25.67 -0.12
C PRO A 24 -5.18 -25.66 -0.50
N LYS A 25 -5.78 -26.84 -0.70
CA LYS A 25 -7.15 -26.96 -1.22
C LYS A 25 -8.18 -26.29 -0.32
N ASP A 26 -8.04 -26.46 0.99
CA ASP A 26 -8.84 -25.83 2.03
C ASP A 26 -8.73 -24.29 1.99
N THR A 27 -7.52 -23.78 1.77
CA THR A 27 -7.29 -22.34 1.59
C THR A 27 -8.00 -21.82 0.34
N LEU A 28 -7.95 -22.56 -0.77
CA LEU A 28 -8.65 -22.19 -2.00
C LEU A 28 -10.18 -22.20 -1.81
N GLU A 29 -10.73 -23.16 -1.07
CA GLU A 29 -12.15 -23.20 -0.72
C GLU A 29 -12.56 -22.01 0.14
N ALA A 30 -11.76 -21.64 1.13
CA ALA A 30 -11.99 -20.45 1.95
C ALA A 30 -11.95 -19.17 1.09
N LEU A 31 -10.98 -19.05 0.18
CA LEU A 31 -10.89 -17.93 -0.75
C LEU A 31 -12.14 -17.81 -1.62
N ARG A 32 -12.62 -18.91 -2.19
CA ARG A 32 -13.85 -18.96 -2.99
C ARG A 32 -15.07 -18.51 -2.21
N LYS A 33 -15.21 -18.97 -0.96
CA LYS A 33 -16.30 -18.55 -0.08
C LYS A 33 -16.29 -17.04 0.11
N VAL A 34 -15.13 -16.45 0.39
CA VAL A 34 -15.01 -15.01 0.58
C VAL A 34 -15.23 -14.25 -0.73
N ALA A 35 -14.76 -14.78 -1.85
CA ALA A 35 -14.95 -14.16 -3.17
C ALA A 35 -16.45 -14.05 -3.50
N SER A 36 -17.20 -15.14 -3.30
CA SER A 36 -18.66 -15.16 -3.44
C SER A 36 -19.36 -14.18 -2.51
N LEU A 37 -18.95 -14.10 -1.24
CA LEU A 37 -19.55 -13.15 -0.28
C LEU A 37 -19.31 -11.67 -0.64
N ARG A 38 -18.30 -11.39 -1.48
CA ARG A 38 -17.92 -10.03 -1.89
C ARG A 38 -18.24 -9.74 -3.35
N ASP A 39 -19.00 -10.61 -4.02
CA ASP A 39 -19.30 -10.55 -5.46
C ASP A 39 -18.03 -10.38 -6.34
N MET A 40 -16.96 -11.09 -5.97
CA MET A 40 -15.68 -11.08 -6.68
C MET A 40 -15.38 -12.46 -7.28
N SER A 41 -14.60 -12.48 -8.35
CA SER A 41 -13.95 -13.73 -8.80
C SER A 41 -12.76 -14.09 -7.91
N ASP A 42 -12.38 -15.38 -7.89
CA ASP A 42 -11.21 -15.88 -7.16
C ASP A 42 -9.95 -15.03 -7.44
N ILE A 43 -9.71 -14.72 -8.72
CA ILE A 43 -8.56 -13.93 -9.17
C ILE A 43 -8.69 -12.46 -8.74
N ALA A 44 -9.90 -11.88 -8.78
CA ALA A 44 -10.11 -10.50 -8.33
C ALA A 44 -9.85 -10.37 -6.82
N LEU A 45 -10.33 -11.32 -6.02
CA LEU A 45 -10.09 -11.33 -4.58
C LEU A 45 -8.59 -11.50 -4.26
N LEU A 46 -7.90 -12.43 -4.94
CA LEU A 46 -6.46 -12.63 -4.77
C LEU A 46 -5.68 -11.34 -5.08
N LYS A 47 -5.96 -10.69 -6.21
CA LYS A 47 -5.35 -9.41 -6.58
C LYS A 47 -5.64 -8.32 -5.55
N PHE A 48 -6.87 -8.29 -5.02
CA PHE A 48 -7.26 -7.35 -3.97
C PHE A 48 -6.46 -7.57 -2.68
N TYR A 49 -6.36 -8.80 -2.19
CA TYR A 49 -5.61 -9.12 -0.97
C TYR A 49 -4.12 -8.85 -1.10
N VAL A 50 -3.51 -9.27 -2.21
CA VAL A 50 -2.10 -8.95 -2.50
C VAL A 50 -1.91 -7.44 -2.54
N GLY A 51 -2.76 -6.71 -3.27
CA GLY A 51 -2.66 -5.27 -3.38
C GLY A 51 -2.90 -4.54 -2.06
N GLN A 52 -3.83 -5.01 -1.22
CA GLN A 52 -4.12 -4.41 0.07
C GLN A 52 -2.94 -4.57 1.03
N GLY A 53 -2.47 -5.80 1.25
CA GLY A 53 -1.35 -6.06 2.15
C GLY A 53 -0.08 -5.35 1.69
N LEU A 54 0.23 -5.44 0.39
CA LEU A 54 1.43 -4.81 -0.15
C LEU A 54 1.40 -3.28 -0.03
N ARG A 55 0.25 -2.62 -0.26
CA ARG A 55 0.15 -1.17 -0.06
C ARG A 55 0.34 -0.77 1.41
N GLN A 56 -0.19 -1.55 2.35
CA GLN A 56 0.01 -1.31 3.78
C GLN A 56 1.47 -1.45 4.17
N ASP A 57 2.14 -2.52 3.72
CA ASP A 57 3.56 -2.74 3.98
C ASP A 57 4.45 -1.65 3.35
N LEU A 58 4.20 -1.28 2.10
CA LEU A 58 4.94 -0.21 1.43
C LEU A 58 4.75 1.14 2.12
N SER A 59 3.54 1.44 2.60
CA SER A 59 3.28 2.65 3.37
C SER A 59 4.09 2.66 4.67
N ARG A 60 4.13 1.53 5.39
CA ARG A 60 4.89 1.39 6.63
C ARG A 60 6.39 1.57 6.40
N LEU A 61 6.95 0.88 5.40
CA LEU A 61 8.36 1.01 5.04
C LEU A 61 8.73 2.46 4.67
N HIS A 62 7.85 3.16 3.96
CA HIS A 62 8.06 4.56 3.64
C HIS A 62 8.05 5.44 4.89
N SER A 63 7.07 5.27 5.78
CA SER A 63 7.01 6.01 7.06
C SER A 63 8.23 5.77 7.94
N ASP A 64 8.69 4.52 8.06
CA ASP A 64 9.89 4.17 8.83
C ASP A 64 11.13 4.84 8.25
N HIS A 65 11.29 4.82 6.92
CA HIS A 65 12.42 5.49 6.25
C HIS A 65 12.41 7.01 6.44
N ILE A 66 11.23 7.65 6.38
CA ILE A 66 11.10 9.09 6.64
C ILE A 66 11.46 9.42 8.09
N LEU A 67 11.03 8.60 9.06
CA LEU A 67 11.37 8.81 10.47
C LEU A 67 12.87 8.65 10.71
N GLU A 68 13.51 7.63 10.12
CA GLU A 68 14.95 7.43 10.22
C GLU A 68 15.72 8.62 9.63
N THR A 69 15.35 9.06 8.43
CA THR A 69 15.96 10.23 7.78
C THR A 69 15.77 11.48 8.63
N THR A 70 14.59 11.65 9.24
CA THR A 70 14.29 12.76 10.14
C THR A 70 15.18 12.74 11.37
N ALA A 71 15.36 11.57 12.00
CA ALA A 71 16.26 11.38 13.13
C ALA A 71 17.71 11.74 12.78
N GLN A 72 18.19 11.30 11.62
CA GLN A 72 19.53 11.59 11.12
C GLN A 72 19.76 13.09 10.83
N VAL A 73 18.73 13.81 10.43
CA VAL A 73 18.82 15.26 10.19
C VAL A 73 18.77 16.02 11.52
N LEU A 74 17.82 15.68 12.40
CA LEU A 74 17.66 16.37 13.69
C LEU A 74 18.85 16.17 14.63
N SER A 75 19.49 14.99 14.63
CA SER A 75 20.68 14.71 15.45
C SER A 75 21.88 15.61 15.10
N ARG A 76 21.89 16.25 13.93
CA ARG A 76 22.92 17.24 13.55
C ARG A 76 22.74 18.57 14.28
N TYR A 77 21.55 18.85 14.79
CA TYR A 77 21.20 20.14 15.41
C TYR A 77 20.85 19.99 16.90
N ILE A 78 20.39 18.81 17.33
CA ILE A 78 19.95 18.53 18.70
C ILE A 78 21.00 17.67 19.40
N GLN A 79 21.52 18.17 20.53
CA GLN A 79 22.54 17.48 21.34
C GLN A 79 21.94 16.61 22.45
N SER A 80 20.67 16.84 22.80
CA SER A 80 19.93 16.10 23.84
C SER A 80 19.21 14.90 23.23
N GLU A 81 19.54 13.70 23.70
CA GLU A 81 18.89 12.46 23.24
C GLU A 81 17.41 12.40 23.67
N GLU A 82 17.08 12.86 24.87
CA GLU A 82 15.70 12.99 25.36
C GLU A 82 14.87 13.89 24.45
N GLU A 83 15.38 15.07 24.09
CA GLU A 83 14.66 16.05 23.26
C GLU A 83 14.44 15.50 21.84
N LEU A 84 15.44 14.84 21.27
CA LEU A 84 15.33 14.17 19.97
C LEU A 84 14.27 13.06 20.00
N SER A 85 14.25 12.24 21.06
CA SER A 85 13.29 11.15 21.24
C SER A 85 11.85 11.66 21.36
N GLU A 86 11.63 12.74 22.11
CA GLU A 86 10.31 13.37 22.25
C GLU A 86 9.78 13.89 20.90
N ILE A 87 10.63 14.61 20.14
CA ILE A 87 10.25 15.13 18.82
C ILE A 87 9.94 14.00 17.84
N LEU A 88 10.74 12.93 17.80
CA LEU A 88 10.49 11.79 16.92
C LEU A 88 9.18 11.06 17.28
N ARG A 89 8.83 11.00 18.57
CA ARG A 89 7.54 10.45 19.02
C ARG A 89 6.38 11.31 18.56
N GLU A 90 6.50 12.64 18.65
CA GLU A 90 5.48 13.56 18.18
C GLU A 90 5.28 13.48 16.65
N ILE A 91 6.38 13.43 15.89
CA ILE A 91 6.33 13.29 14.42
C ILE A 91 5.66 11.96 14.02
N ARG A 92 5.96 10.87 14.72
CA ARG A 92 5.30 9.57 14.50
C ARG A 92 3.80 9.67 14.74
N ALA A 93 3.38 10.23 15.87
CA ALA A 93 1.97 10.40 16.20
C ALA A 93 1.26 11.27 15.14
N ALA A 94 1.86 12.40 14.73
CA ALA A 94 1.30 13.27 13.70
C ALA A 94 1.18 12.59 12.32
N GLY A 95 2.09 11.67 11.99
CA GLY A 95 2.06 10.90 10.75
C GLY A 95 0.90 9.89 10.69
N GLU A 96 0.51 9.30 11.83
CA GLU A 96 -0.57 8.31 11.93
C GLU A 96 -1.98 8.93 11.77
N TYR A 97 -2.17 10.20 12.17
CA TYR A 97 -3.45 10.90 12.02
C TYR A 97 -3.82 11.25 10.57
N LYS A 98 -2.87 11.20 9.63
CA LYS A 98 -3.07 11.65 8.25
C LYS A 98 -3.37 10.51 7.26
N THR A 99 -3.31 9.27 7.72
CA THR A 99 -3.52 8.05 6.91
C THR A 99 -4.85 7.32 7.19
N SER A 100 -5.70 7.84 8.09
CA SER A 100 -7.07 7.35 8.36
C SER A 100 -8.15 8.15 7.65
#